data_AF-A0A074RSP8-F1
#
_entry.id   AF-A0A074RSP8-F1
#
_cell.length_a   1.000
_cell.length_b   1.000
_cell.length_c   1.000
_cell.angle_alpha   90.00
_cell.angle_beta   90.00
_cell.angle_gamma   90.00
#
_symmetry.space_group_name_H-M   'P 1'
#
loop_
_entity.id
_entity.type
_entity.pdbx_description
1 polymer ?
#
loop_
_entity_poly.entity_id
_entity_poly.type
_entity_poly.pdbx_seq_one_letter_code
_entity_poly.pdbx_strand_id
1 'polypeptide(L)'
;MTTEASNKLFTPLQLGDLVLAHRVVMAPLTRFRADNNHVHTDLAVEYYSQRAEVPGTLLITEATFISPEAGGYDHIPGIWSDEQIAAWKKVTDAVHDKRSYIYLQLWALGRAADPKILAKEGLPYVSSSPTPMEDGAPVPKELSKEEIKHYVDTYVQAAKNAVFKAGFDGVEIHSAKYIRKKRRSTDIYRSTSVEL
;
A
#
# COMPACT_ATOMS: atom_id res chain seq x y z
N MET A 1 9.88 0.01 -46.87
CA MET A 1 9.39 0.52 -45.58
C MET A 1 9.21 -0.68 -44.67
N THR A 2 10.17 -0.92 -43.77
CA THR A 2 10.07 -1.97 -42.75
C THR A 2 8.95 -1.58 -41.79
N THR A 3 7.90 -2.38 -41.72
CA THR A 3 6.92 -2.32 -40.64
C THR A 3 7.66 -2.58 -39.33
N GLU A 4 8.04 -1.54 -38.60
CA GLU A 4 8.45 -1.71 -37.21
C GLU A 4 7.31 -2.43 -36.50
N ALA A 5 7.60 -3.61 -35.96
CA ALA A 5 6.68 -4.26 -35.06
C ALA A 5 6.47 -3.31 -33.87
N SER A 6 5.31 -2.64 -33.84
CA SER A 6 4.89 -1.77 -32.74
C SER A 6 5.17 -2.47 -31.41
N ASN A 7 6.18 -2.01 -30.68
CA ASN A 7 6.58 -2.62 -29.41
C ASN A 7 5.39 -2.58 -28.44
N LYS A 8 4.91 -3.76 -28.02
CA LYS A 8 3.75 -3.89 -27.12
C LYS A 8 3.90 -3.06 -25.85
N LEU A 9 5.13 -2.78 -25.40
CA LEU A 9 5.39 -1.96 -24.21
C LEU A 9 4.82 -0.54 -24.33
N PHE A 10 4.83 0.04 -25.53
CA PHE A 10 4.42 1.43 -25.78
C PHE A 10 3.06 1.54 -26.47
N THR A 11 2.28 0.45 -26.47
CA THR A 11 0.89 0.50 -26.93
C THR A 11 -0.06 0.73 -25.76
N PRO A 12 -1.18 1.44 -25.98
CA PRO A 12 -2.18 1.64 -24.95
C PRO A 12 -2.71 0.33 -24.37
N LEU A 13 -3.16 0.39 -23.12
CA LEU A 13 -3.77 -0.73 -22.40
C LEU A 13 -5.01 -0.25 -21.65
N GLN A 14 -6.14 -0.90 -21.92
CA GLN A 14 -7.35 -0.76 -21.09
C GLN A 14 -7.13 -1.49 -19.77
N LEU A 15 -7.27 -0.79 -18.64
CA LEU A 15 -7.20 -1.34 -17.29
C LEU A 15 -8.42 -0.86 -16.50
N GLY A 16 -9.44 -1.72 -16.36
CA GLY A 16 -10.71 -1.30 -15.78
C GLY A 16 -11.29 -0.14 -16.59
N ASP A 17 -11.55 0.99 -15.93
CA ASP A 17 -12.06 2.22 -16.56
C ASP A 17 -10.94 3.14 -17.08
N LEU A 18 -9.66 2.80 -16.85
CA LEU A 18 -8.51 3.60 -17.27
C LEU A 18 -7.97 3.16 -18.63
N VAL A 19 -7.55 4.14 -19.43
CA VAL A 19 -6.77 3.90 -20.65
C VAL A 19 -5.35 4.39 -20.43
N LEU A 20 -4.43 3.45 -20.18
CA LEU A 20 -3.01 3.76 -20.04
C LEU A 20 -2.41 4.03 -21.41
N ALA A 21 -1.51 5.01 -21.52
CA ALA A 21 -0.84 5.32 -22.78
C ALA A 21 0.24 4.29 -23.15
N HIS A 22 0.77 3.59 -22.13
CA HIS A 22 1.79 2.56 -22.26
C HIS A 22 1.71 1.56 -21.11
N ARG A 23 2.51 0.50 -21.16
CA ARG A 23 2.48 -0.62 -20.20
C ARG A 23 3.60 -0.55 -19.15
N VAL A 24 4.28 0.58 -19.04
CA VAL A 24 5.24 0.85 -17.95
C VAL A 24 4.46 1.43 -16.77
N VAL A 25 4.57 0.77 -15.61
CA VAL A 25 3.90 1.14 -14.36
C VAL A 25 4.97 1.32 -13.29
N MET A 26 4.83 2.36 -12.47
CA MET A 26 5.67 2.49 -11.28
C MET A 26 5.18 1.53 -10.20
N ALA A 27 6.04 0.59 -9.83
CA ALA A 27 5.78 -0.33 -8.73
C ALA A 27 5.76 0.39 -7.36
N PRO A 28 5.05 -0.18 -6.36
CA PRO A 28 5.04 0.33 -4.99
C PRO A 28 6.45 0.34 -4.37
N LEU A 29 6.86 1.48 -3.79
CA LEU A 29 8.21 1.67 -3.24
C LEU A 29 8.17 2.45 -1.92
N THR A 30 8.06 1.74 -0.79
CA THR A 30 8.08 2.35 0.55
C THR A 30 9.34 3.16 0.84
N ARG A 31 9.17 4.43 1.23
CA ARG A 31 10.28 5.40 1.38
C ARG A 31 10.54 5.86 2.80
N PHE A 32 9.63 5.61 3.75
CA PHE A 32 9.73 6.09 5.13
C PHE A 32 9.85 7.63 5.19
N ARG A 33 8.89 8.32 4.57
CA ARG A 33 8.87 9.79 4.40
C ARG A 33 7.57 10.45 4.84
N ALA A 34 6.66 9.71 5.47
CA ALA A 34 5.58 10.32 6.24
C ALA A 34 6.14 10.85 7.57
N ASP A 35 5.40 11.76 8.22
CA ASP A 35 5.74 12.25 9.55
C ASP A 35 5.36 11.24 10.66
N ASN A 36 5.50 11.65 11.92
CA ASN A 36 5.18 10.82 13.09
C ASN A 36 3.68 10.50 13.21
N ASN A 37 2.81 11.23 12.50
CA ASN A 37 1.37 10.99 12.46
C ASN A 37 0.97 10.22 11.20
N HIS A 38 1.95 9.65 10.48
CA HIS A 38 1.75 8.95 9.22
C HIS A 38 1.14 9.84 8.11
N VAL A 39 1.31 11.16 8.21
CA VAL A 39 0.87 12.15 7.21
C VAL A 39 2.01 12.38 6.21
N HIS A 40 1.70 12.37 4.91
CA HIS A 40 2.69 12.73 3.91
C HIS A 40 3.06 14.21 3.96
N THR A 41 4.34 14.48 3.72
CA THR A 41 4.85 15.84 3.51
C THR A 41 4.80 16.23 2.03
N ASP A 42 5.04 17.50 1.72
CA ASP A 42 5.06 18.01 0.33
C ASP A 42 6.11 17.30 -0.55
N LEU A 43 7.11 16.63 0.05
CA LEU A 43 8.05 15.78 -0.67
C LEU A 43 7.35 14.66 -1.46
N ALA A 44 6.25 14.11 -0.93
CA ALA A 44 5.48 13.09 -1.64
C ALA A 44 4.83 13.65 -2.91
N VAL A 45 4.32 14.88 -2.85
CA VAL A 45 3.71 15.57 -3.99
C VAL A 45 4.73 15.73 -5.12
N GLU A 46 5.91 16.27 -4.80
CA GLU A 46 7.00 16.39 -5.76
C GLU A 46 7.42 15.03 -6.31
N TYR A 47 7.60 14.04 -5.43
CA TYR A 47 8.07 12.72 -5.79
C TYR A 47 7.17 12.03 -6.82
N TYR A 48 5.86 11.95 -6.56
CA TYR A 48 4.91 11.30 -7.47
C TYR A 48 4.67 12.15 -8.72
N SER A 49 4.64 13.49 -8.62
CA SER A 49 4.48 14.36 -9.80
C SER A 49 5.62 14.17 -10.81
N GLN A 50 6.87 14.03 -10.35
CA GLN A 50 8.02 13.72 -11.21
C GLN A 50 7.86 12.38 -11.95
N ARG A 51 7.22 11.38 -11.34
CA ARG A 51 7.00 10.06 -11.95
C ARG A 51 5.78 10.01 -12.85
N ALA A 52 4.90 11.01 -12.76
CA ALA A 52 3.73 11.18 -13.60
C ALA A 52 4.02 11.98 -14.89
N GLU A 53 5.27 12.35 -15.16
CA GLU A 53 5.65 13.30 -16.22
C GLU A 53 5.15 12.92 -17.62
N VAL A 54 5.11 11.62 -17.94
CA VAL A 54 4.54 11.13 -19.20
C VAL A 54 3.04 10.90 -19.01
N PRO A 55 2.16 11.60 -19.74
CA PRO A 55 0.71 11.44 -19.62
C PRO A 55 0.25 9.99 -19.87
N GLY A 56 -0.77 9.56 -19.12
CA GLY A 56 -1.32 8.21 -19.21
C GLY A 56 -0.46 7.14 -18.52
N THR A 57 0.49 7.55 -17.66
CA THR A 57 1.27 6.65 -16.80
C THR A 57 0.43 6.22 -15.60
N LEU A 58 0.49 4.94 -15.23
CA LEU A 58 -0.03 4.46 -13.94
C LEU A 58 1.09 4.42 -12.89
N LEU A 59 0.81 4.99 -11.73
CA LEU A 59 1.63 4.89 -10.53
C LEU A 59 0.92 4.06 -9.47
N ILE A 60 1.68 3.23 -8.74
CA ILE A 60 1.20 2.56 -7.54
C ILE A 60 2.02 3.12 -6.38
N THR A 61 1.33 3.64 -5.36
CA THR A 61 2.00 4.28 -4.22
C THR A 61 2.83 3.30 -3.42
N GLU A 62 3.66 3.83 -2.53
CA GLU A 62 4.13 3.06 -1.39
C GLU A 62 2.98 2.45 -0.58
N ALA A 63 3.33 1.37 0.12
CA ALA A 63 2.42 0.69 1.02
C ALA A 63 1.90 1.65 2.10
N THR A 64 0.58 1.70 2.24
CA THR A 64 -0.13 2.64 3.11
C THR A 64 -0.97 1.86 4.11
N PHE A 65 -0.84 2.21 5.39
CA PHE A 65 -1.56 1.53 6.45
C PHE A 65 -3.05 1.89 6.44
N ILE A 66 -3.89 0.86 6.55
CA ILE A 66 -5.35 1.00 6.58
C ILE A 66 -5.89 1.54 7.90
N SER A 67 -5.13 1.35 8.99
CA SER A 67 -5.45 1.80 10.35
C SER A 67 -4.20 1.78 11.24
N PRO A 68 -4.23 2.40 12.43
CA PRO A 68 -3.12 2.33 13.38
C PRO A 68 -2.77 0.88 13.74
N GLU A 69 -3.76 0.04 14.05
CA GLU A 69 -3.54 -1.36 14.45
C GLU A 69 -3.03 -2.26 13.31
N ALA A 70 -3.14 -1.81 12.06
CA ALA A 70 -2.56 -2.48 10.90
C ALA A 70 -1.10 -2.07 10.62
N GLY A 71 -0.61 -1.04 11.34
CA GLY A 71 0.73 -0.50 11.22
C GLY A 71 1.77 -1.27 12.03
N GLY A 72 2.73 -0.53 12.60
CA GLY A 72 3.87 -1.08 13.32
C GLY A 72 5.23 -0.73 12.73
N TYR A 73 5.29 0.28 11.86
CA TYR A 73 6.52 0.96 11.44
C TYR A 73 6.32 2.46 11.46
N ASP A 74 7.30 3.22 11.95
CA ASP A 74 7.26 4.69 11.92
C ASP A 74 7.43 5.22 10.48
N HIS A 75 6.93 6.43 10.21
CA HIS A 75 7.14 7.16 8.95
C HIS A 75 6.60 6.51 7.67
N ILE A 76 5.73 5.50 7.79
CA ILE A 76 4.92 4.95 6.69
C ILE A 76 3.63 5.77 6.58
N PRO A 77 3.09 6.08 5.39
CA PRO A 77 1.84 6.83 5.32
C PRO A 77 0.61 6.00 5.77
N GLY A 78 -0.41 6.70 6.23
CA GLY A 78 -1.73 6.17 6.59
C GLY A 78 -2.85 6.70 5.69
N ILE A 79 -4.07 6.16 5.83
CA ILE A 79 -5.29 6.65 5.15
C ILE A 79 -6.56 6.53 6.03
N TRP A 80 -6.43 6.73 7.33
CA TRP A 80 -7.57 6.68 8.27
C TRP A 80 -8.00 8.06 8.80
N SER A 81 -7.07 9.03 8.90
CA SER A 81 -7.38 10.37 9.41
C SER A 81 -7.64 11.39 8.29
N ASP A 82 -8.38 12.44 8.60
CA ASP A 82 -8.66 13.52 7.63
C ASP A 82 -7.37 14.25 7.20
N GLU A 83 -6.39 14.37 8.09
CA GLU A 83 -5.09 14.97 7.78
C GLU A 83 -4.30 14.13 6.76
N GLN A 84 -4.30 12.80 6.94
CA GLN A 84 -3.67 11.86 6.00
C GLN A 84 -4.36 11.90 4.64
N ILE A 85 -5.70 11.88 4.64
CA ILE A 85 -6.52 11.96 3.43
C ILE A 85 -6.26 13.27 2.68
N ALA A 86 -6.21 14.40 3.38
CA ALA A 86 -5.93 15.70 2.79
C ALA A 86 -4.51 15.78 2.20
N ALA A 87 -3.52 15.19 2.86
CA ALA A 87 -2.16 15.11 2.33
C ALA A 87 -2.08 14.25 1.07
N TRP A 88 -2.75 13.09 1.06
CA TRP A 88 -2.84 12.23 -0.12
C TRP A 88 -3.58 12.91 -1.27
N LYS A 89 -4.61 13.69 -0.97
CA LYS A 89 -5.34 14.44 -2.01
C LYS A 89 -4.44 15.39 -2.80
N LYS A 90 -3.48 16.05 -2.13
CA LYS A 90 -2.49 16.89 -2.84
C LYS A 90 -1.64 16.07 -3.82
N VAL A 91 -1.31 14.83 -3.46
CA VAL A 91 -0.53 13.91 -4.30
C VAL A 91 -1.33 13.48 -5.52
N THR A 92 -2.58 13.04 -5.33
CA THR A 92 -3.44 12.61 -6.43
C THR A 92 -3.72 13.77 -7.39
N ASP A 93 -4.05 14.96 -6.86
CA ASP A 93 -4.29 16.16 -7.66
C ASP A 93 -3.05 16.48 -8.54
N ALA A 94 -1.84 16.44 -7.97
CA ALA A 94 -0.61 16.69 -8.73
C ALA A 94 -0.28 15.63 -9.80
N VAL A 95 -0.73 14.39 -9.63
CA VAL A 95 -0.59 13.33 -10.64
C VAL A 95 -1.65 13.47 -11.73
N HIS A 96 -2.88 13.81 -11.35
CA HIS A 96 -4.00 14.05 -12.27
C HIS A 96 -3.78 15.30 -13.14
N ASP A 97 -3.14 16.34 -12.60
CA ASP A 97 -2.70 17.52 -13.36
C ASP A 97 -1.71 17.17 -14.49
N LYS A 98 -0.96 16.07 -14.34
CA LYS A 98 -0.09 15.52 -15.39
C LYS A 98 -0.83 14.59 -16.37
N ARG A 99 -2.14 14.39 -16.19
CA ARG A 99 -2.99 13.45 -16.94
C ARG A 99 -2.52 12.01 -16.82
N SER A 100 -2.04 11.65 -15.63
CA SER A 100 -1.61 10.30 -15.27
C SER A 100 -2.52 9.76 -14.17
N TYR A 101 -2.38 8.47 -13.85
CA TYR A 101 -3.24 7.76 -12.92
C TYR A 101 -2.45 7.27 -11.72
N ILE A 102 -3.13 7.10 -10.58
CA ILE A 102 -2.50 6.63 -9.36
C ILE A 102 -3.42 5.73 -8.53
N TYR A 103 -2.88 4.59 -8.10
CA TYR A 103 -3.52 3.67 -7.17
C TYR A 103 -2.83 3.71 -5.81
N LEU A 104 -3.62 3.64 -4.73
CA LEU A 104 -3.10 3.54 -3.36
C LEU A 104 -2.91 2.05 -3.00
N GLN A 105 -1.70 1.65 -2.63
CA GLN A 105 -1.46 0.30 -2.12
C GLN A 105 -1.84 0.20 -0.63
N LEU A 106 -2.88 -0.57 -0.32
CA LEU A 106 -3.37 -0.80 1.04
C LEU A 106 -2.65 -1.98 1.69
N TRP A 107 -2.23 -1.81 2.94
CA TRP A 107 -1.41 -2.78 3.65
C TRP A 107 -1.75 -2.90 5.14
N ALA A 108 -1.66 -4.13 5.64
CA ALA A 108 -1.61 -4.48 7.05
C ALA A 108 -0.41 -5.38 7.31
N LEU A 109 0.45 -5.01 8.27
CA LEU A 109 1.71 -5.72 8.54
C LEU A 109 1.51 -7.11 9.15
N GLY A 110 0.54 -7.27 10.04
CA GLY A 110 0.41 -8.47 10.87
C GLY A 110 1.71 -8.76 11.62
N ARG A 111 2.20 -10.00 11.56
CA ARG A 111 3.45 -10.40 12.25
C ARG A 111 4.74 -9.76 11.71
N ALA A 112 4.68 -9.00 10.62
CA ALA A 112 5.84 -8.23 10.16
C ALA A 112 6.00 -6.91 10.94
N ALA A 113 5.00 -6.48 11.72
CA ALA A 113 5.06 -5.27 12.54
C ALA A 113 6.17 -5.34 13.59
N ASP A 114 6.75 -4.18 13.95
CA ASP A 114 7.59 -4.10 15.14
C ASP A 114 6.70 -4.08 16.39
N PRO A 115 6.76 -5.14 17.24
CA PRO A 115 5.92 -5.21 18.44
C PRO A 115 6.21 -4.08 19.43
N LYS A 116 7.41 -3.49 19.41
CA LYS A 116 7.77 -2.36 20.29
C LYS A 116 7.07 -1.08 19.87
N ILE A 117 6.84 -0.87 18.57
CA ILE A 117 6.12 0.30 18.08
C ILE A 117 4.65 0.17 18.47
N LEU A 118 4.03 -0.98 18.17
CA LEU A 118 2.66 -1.26 18.57
C LEU A 118 2.45 -1.15 20.09
N ALA A 119 3.37 -1.68 20.90
CA ALA A 119 3.27 -1.60 22.35
C ALA A 119 3.33 -0.17 22.91
N LYS A 120 4.10 0.74 22.28
CA LYS A 120 4.13 2.16 22.68
C LYS A 120 2.78 2.84 22.47
N GLU A 121 2.03 2.39 21.47
CA GLU A 121 0.71 2.91 21.12
C GLU A 121 -0.44 2.12 21.78
N GLY A 122 -0.12 1.09 22.57
CA GLY A 122 -1.12 0.22 23.20
C GLY A 122 -1.87 -0.67 22.20
N LEU A 123 -1.30 -0.89 21.01
CA LEU A 123 -1.91 -1.64 19.92
C LEU A 123 -1.51 -3.13 19.93
N PRO A 124 -2.38 -4.02 19.44
CA PRO A 124 -2.13 -5.45 19.50
C PRO A 124 -1.18 -5.91 18.39
N TYR A 125 -0.22 -6.78 18.75
CA TYR A 125 0.62 -7.48 17.78
C TYR A 125 -0.07 -8.78 17.35
N VAL A 126 -0.54 -8.83 16.11
CA VAL A 126 -1.48 -9.86 15.62
C VAL A 126 -1.01 -10.59 14.35
N SER A 127 -1.53 -11.80 14.13
CA SER A 127 -1.31 -12.60 12.93
C SER A 127 -2.42 -13.65 12.76
N SER A 128 -2.38 -14.40 11.66
CA SER A 128 -3.28 -15.53 11.40
C SER A 128 -3.07 -16.76 12.32
N SER A 129 -1.96 -16.81 13.06
CA SER A 129 -1.64 -17.88 14.01
C SER A 129 -0.57 -17.38 14.99
N PRO A 130 -0.39 -18.02 16.16
CA PRO A 130 0.63 -17.65 17.14
C PRO A 130 2.02 -18.17 16.73
N THR A 131 2.45 -17.83 15.51
CA THR A 131 3.74 -18.23 14.95
C THR A 131 4.64 -17.01 14.77
N PRO A 132 5.76 -16.90 15.49
CA PRO A 132 6.68 -15.77 15.35
C PRO A 132 7.34 -15.74 13.96
N MET A 133 7.76 -14.55 13.52
CA MET A 133 8.38 -14.33 12.21
C MET A 133 9.79 -14.95 12.11
N GLU A 134 10.53 -14.91 13.22
CA GLU A 134 11.87 -15.47 13.37
C GLU A 134 11.97 -16.19 14.74
N ASP A 135 12.85 -17.18 14.87
CA ASP A 135 13.03 -17.92 16.12
C ASP A 135 13.50 -16.96 17.23
N GLY A 136 12.77 -16.93 18.36
CA GLY A 136 13.03 -16.00 19.46
C GLY A 136 12.39 -14.61 19.33
N ALA A 137 11.68 -14.32 18.23
CA ALA A 137 10.85 -13.12 18.12
C ALA A 137 9.57 -13.23 18.97
N PRO A 138 8.93 -12.10 19.34
CA PRO A 138 7.64 -12.11 20.02
C PRO A 138 6.59 -12.92 19.25
N VAL A 139 5.75 -13.62 20.00
CA VAL A 139 4.65 -14.43 19.45
C VAL A 139 3.44 -13.51 19.22
N PRO A 140 2.91 -13.42 17.98
CA PRO A 140 1.71 -12.62 17.72
C PRO A 140 0.47 -13.29 18.30
N LYS A 141 -0.52 -12.48 18.65
CA LYS A 141 -1.87 -12.96 18.97
C LYS A 141 -2.54 -13.45 17.68
N GLU A 142 -3.18 -14.60 17.76
CA GLU A 142 -4.04 -15.10 16.68
C GLU A 142 -5.33 -14.27 16.60
N LEU A 143 -5.70 -13.87 15.37
CA LEU A 143 -6.94 -13.15 15.12
C LEU A 143 -8.16 -14.06 15.30
N SER A 144 -9.18 -13.59 16.02
CA SER A 144 -10.50 -14.22 16.03
C SER A 144 -11.24 -13.97 14.72
N LYS A 145 -12.34 -14.70 14.47
CA LYS A 145 -13.18 -14.49 13.27
C LYS A 145 -13.77 -13.07 13.22
N GLU A 146 -14.12 -12.53 14.38
CA GLU A 146 -14.64 -11.18 14.55
C GLU A 146 -13.56 -10.14 14.25
N GLU A 147 -12.32 -10.39 14.70
CA GLU A 147 -11.18 -9.52 14.39
C GLU A 147 -10.82 -9.57 12.90
N ILE A 148 -10.87 -10.74 12.26
CA ILE A 148 -10.71 -10.87 10.80
C ILE A 148 -11.76 -10.01 10.08
N LYS A 149 -13.03 -10.11 10.50
CA LYS A 149 -14.11 -9.31 9.91
C LYS A 149 -13.87 -7.81 10.11
N HIS A 150 -13.38 -7.40 11.29
CA HIS A 150 -12.97 -6.01 11.54
C HIS A 150 -11.88 -5.56 10.55
N TYR A 151 -10.84 -6.35 10.29
CA TYR A 151 -9.83 -6.02 9.29
C TYR A 151 -10.42 -5.89 7.88
N VAL A 152 -11.36 -6.76 7.48
CA VAL A 152 -12.09 -6.62 6.20
C VAL A 152 -12.78 -5.26 6.12
N ASP A 153 -13.54 -4.91 7.15
CA ASP A 153 -14.28 -3.64 7.22
C ASP A 153 -13.32 -2.44 7.20
N THR A 154 -12.15 -2.56 7.84
CA THR A 154 -11.09 -1.55 7.82
C THR A 154 -10.47 -1.38 6.43
N TYR A 155 -10.20 -2.47 5.70
CA TYR A 155 -9.76 -2.40 4.29
C TYR A 155 -10.80 -1.70 3.42
N VAL A 156 -12.08 -2.02 3.60
CA VAL A 156 -13.18 -1.37 2.88
C VAL A 156 -13.22 0.13 3.18
N GLN A 157 -13.07 0.53 4.45
CA GLN A 157 -13.07 1.93 4.83
C GLN A 157 -11.85 2.68 4.28
N ALA A 158 -10.66 2.07 4.32
CA ALA A 158 -9.45 2.65 3.74
C ALA A 158 -9.58 2.83 2.22
N ALA A 159 -10.14 1.85 1.51
CA ALA A 159 -10.43 1.96 0.09
C ALA A 159 -11.42 3.08 -0.23
N LYS A 160 -12.47 3.23 0.60
CA LYS A 160 -13.43 4.34 0.47
C LYS A 160 -12.75 5.69 0.70
N ASN A 161 -11.89 5.80 1.71
CA ASN A 161 -11.13 7.02 1.96
C ASN A 161 -10.22 7.36 0.79
N ALA A 162 -9.50 6.37 0.23
CA ALA A 162 -8.62 6.56 -0.90
C ALA A 162 -9.39 7.06 -2.15
N VAL A 163 -10.41 6.34 -2.58
CA VAL A 163 -11.11 6.64 -3.84
C VAL A 163 -12.02 7.85 -3.70
N PHE A 164 -12.88 7.89 -2.67
CA PHE A 164 -13.95 8.90 -2.58
C PHE A 164 -13.55 10.18 -1.85
N LYS A 165 -12.45 10.18 -1.08
CA LYS A 165 -12.01 11.38 -0.35
C LYS A 165 -10.65 11.90 -0.80
N ALA A 166 -9.67 11.01 -0.99
CA ALA A 166 -8.35 11.41 -1.47
C ALA A 166 -8.30 11.54 -3.00
N GLY A 167 -9.16 10.85 -3.75
CA GLY A 167 -9.23 10.99 -5.21
C GLY A 167 -8.30 10.06 -5.97
N PHE A 168 -7.95 8.89 -5.41
CA PHE A 168 -7.24 7.86 -6.16
C PHE A 168 -8.14 7.24 -7.23
N ASP A 169 -7.54 6.82 -8.35
CA ASP A 169 -8.24 6.10 -9.43
C ASP A 169 -8.62 4.67 -9.04
N GLY A 170 -7.99 4.14 -7.99
CA GLY A 170 -8.22 2.81 -7.47
C GLY A 170 -7.31 2.47 -6.31
N VAL A 171 -7.39 1.21 -5.86
CA VAL A 171 -6.53 0.67 -4.80
C VAL A 171 -5.91 -0.65 -5.23
N GLU A 172 -4.70 -0.91 -4.74
CA GLU A 172 -4.06 -2.22 -4.80
C GLU A 172 -4.08 -2.85 -3.40
N ILE A 173 -4.48 -4.12 -3.30
CA ILE A 173 -4.42 -4.86 -2.03
C ILE A 173 -3.06 -5.56 -1.93
N HIS A 174 -2.26 -5.21 -0.92
CA HIS A 174 -0.95 -5.82 -0.72
C HIS A 174 -1.07 -7.23 -0.10
N SER A 175 -1.18 -8.24 -0.96
CA SER A 175 -1.15 -9.67 -0.57
C SER A 175 0.17 -10.36 -0.90
N ALA A 176 1.25 -9.60 -1.15
CA ALA A 176 2.58 -10.14 -1.44
C ALA A 176 3.44 -10.34 -0.17
N LYS A 177 4.56 -11.05 -0.31
CA LYS A 177 5.47 -11.38 0.81
C LYS A 177 6.31 -10.18 1.26
N TYR A 178 6.50 -10.07 2.56
CA TYR A 178 7.64 -9.35 3.16
C TYR A 178 8.83 -10.33 3.28
N ILE A 179 9.83 -10.23 2.41
CA ILE A 179 11.03 -11.10 2.48
C ILE A 179 12.12 -10.43 3.30
N ARG A 180 12.34 -10.90 4.54
CA ARG A 180 13.56 -10.63 5.32
C ARG A 180 14.59 -11.77 5.30
N LYS A 181 14.25 -12.96 4.77
CA LYS A 181 15.20 -14.07 4.48
C LYS A 181 14.58 -15.16 3.61
N LYS A 182 15.38 -15.81 2.75
CA LYS A 182 15.00 -16.98 1.92
C LYS A 182 14.55 -18.17 2.81
N ARG A 183 13.26 -18.46 2.89
CA ARG A 183 12.71 -19.79 3.26
C ARG A 183 11.91 -20.37 2.08
N ARG A 184 12.04 -21.69 1.86
CA ARG A 184 11.53 -22.41 0.68
C ARG A 184 10.02 -22.66 0.76
N SER A 185 9.36 -22.37 -0.36
CA SER A 185 8.17 -22.96 -1.03
C SER A 185 7.11 -23.85 -0.34
N THR A 186 7.19 -24.32 0.91
CA THR A 186 6.14 -25.21 1.48
C THR A 186 5.27 -24.53 2.54
N ASP A 187 5.68 -23.37 3.05
CA ASP A 187 4.88 -22.52 3.95
C ASP A 187 3.91 -21.59 3.19
N ILE A 188 3.54 -21.94 1.95
CA ILE A 188 2.74 -21.07 1.04
C ILE A 188 1.37 -20.70 1.65
N TYR A 189 0.84 -21.50 2.57
CA TYR A 189 -0.43 -21.24 3.27
C TYR A 189 -0.31 -20.53 4.63
N ARG A 190 0.90 -20.07 5.01
CA ARG A 190 1.15 -19.39 6.28
C ARG A 190 1.71 -17.98 6.03
N SER A 191 0.90 -17.14 5.40
CA SER A 191 1.29 -15.81 4.93
C SER A 191 1.84 -14.86 5.99
N THR A 192 2.70 -13.96 5.53
CA THR A 192 3.33 -12.85 6.27
C THR A 192 2.46 -11.61 6.35
N SER A 193 1.37 -11.57 5.60
CA SER A 193 0.33 -10.56 5.65
C SER A 193 -0.90 -11.21 6.27
N VAL A 194 -1.84 -10.42 6.80
CA VAL A 194 -3.17 -10.95 7.14
C VAL A 194 -3.81 -11.41 5.82
N GLU A 195 -3.61 -12.67 5.45
CA GLU A 195 -4.37 -13.33 4.39
C GLU A 195 -5.80 -13.45 4.90
N LEU A 196 -6.68 -12.63 4.33
CA LEU A 196 -8.12 -12.72 4.46
C LEU A 196 -8.67 -13.88 3.61
#